data_AF-A0A072PMB2-F1
#
_entry.id   AF-A0A072PMB2-F1
#
_cell.length_a   1.000
_cell.length_b   1.000
_cell.length_c   1.000
_cell.angle_alpha   90.00
_cell.angle_beta   90.00
_cell.angle_gamma   90.00
#
_symmetry.space_group_name_H-M   'P 1'
#
loop_
_entity.id
_entity.type
_entity.pdbx_description
1 polymer ?
#
loop_
_entity_poly.entity_id
_entity_poly.type
_entity_poly.pdbx_seq_one_letter_code
_entity_poly.pdbx_strand_id
1 'polypeptide(L)'
;MVVRRVAFGLASATIVIAGVILDHVGAKCIDVRIFRGTSRMNERSLVSYGTWVLITPIMWTIAWITAEAIPAFNDLLVLLAAAFCSWFTFGLEGLFCLHLNKGKLFSTQTKSALTVLNIIVLGICLVTLAAAL
;
A
#
# COMPACT_ATOMS: atom_id res chain seq x y z
N MET A 1 -7.95 -34.24 -4.53
CA MET A 1 -8.72 -33.16 -5.20
C MET A 1 -9.62 -32.37 -4.25
N VAL A 2 -10.36 -33.02 -3.34
CA VAL A 2 -11.29 -32.35 -2.41
C VAL A 2 -10.58 -31.27 -1.56
N VAL A 3 -9.43 -31.59 -0.96
CA VAL A 3 -8.67 -30.64 -0.12
C VAL A 3 -8.30 -29.35 -0.88
N ARG A 4 -7.90 -29.45 -2.16
CA ARG A 4 -7.52 -28.27 -2.96
C ARG A 4 -8.71 -27.37 -3.29
N ARG A 5 -9.89 -27.95 -3.53
CA ARG A 5 -11.12 -27.19 -3.78
C ARG A 5 -11.63 -26.48 -2.53
N VAL A 6 -11.58 -27.17 -1.39
CA VAL A 6 -11.95 -26.61 -0.09
C VAL A 6 -10.96 -25.49 0.30
N ALA A 7 -9.67 -25.71 0.12
CA ALA A 7 -8.64 -24.70 0.36
C ALA A 7 -8.82 -23.47 -0.54
N PHE A 8 -9.14 -23.66 -1.82
CA PHE A 8 -9.41 -22.55 -2.74
C PHE A 8 -10.66 -21.76 -2.34
N GLY A 9 -11.74 -22.43 -1.93
CA GLY A 9 -12.94 -21.76 -1.44
C GLY A 9 -12.67 -20.90 -0.20
N LEU A 10 -11.93 -21.43 0.77
CA LEU A 10 -11.53 -20.68 1.96
C LEU A 10 -10.63 -19.49 1.62
N ALA A 11 -9.65 -19.69 0.73
CA ALA A 11 -8.75 -18.63 0.29
C ALA A 11 -9.51 -17.52 -0.48
N SER A 12 -10.45 -17.88 -1.35
CA SER A 12 -11.26 -16.88 -2.05
C SER A 12 -12.11 -16.03 -1.10
N ALA A 13 -12.63 -16.62 -0.02
CA ALA A 13 -13.41 -15.89 0.97
C ALA A 13 -12.55 -14.83 1.70
N THR A 14 -11.34 -15.19 2.13
CA THR A 14 -10.45 -14.24 2.80
C THR A 14 -9.94 -13.15 1.86
N ILE A 15 -9.68 -13.48 0.59
CA ILE A 15 -9.28 -12.51 -0.45
C ILE A 15 -10.38 -11.47 -0.67
N VAL A 16 -11.64 -11.89 -0.81
CA VAL A 16 -12.77 -10.96 -1.00
C VAL A 16 -12.95 -10.07 0.23
N ILE A 17 -12.90 -10.63 1.44
CA ILE A 17 -13.02 -9.83 2.67
C ILE A 17 -11.89 -8.79 2.76
N ALA A 18 -10.65 -9.18 2.47
CA ALA A 18 -9.52 -8.26 2.47
C ALA A 18 -9.68 -7.14 1.43
N GLY A 19 -10.14 -7.48 0.22
CA GLY A 19 -10.42 -6.51 -0.83
C GLY A 19 -11.50 -5.50 -0.44
N VAL A 20 -12.61 -5.96 0.15
CA VAL A 20 -13.72 -5.08 0.59
C VAL A 20 -13.28 -4.10 1.67
N ILE A 21 -12.43 -4.52 2.60
CA ILE A 21 -11.93 -3.63 3.65
C ILE A 21 -11.07 -2.50 3.03
N LEU A 22 -10.17 -2.84 2.12
CA LEU A 22 -9.32 -1.85 1.44
C LEU A 22 -10.14 -0.91 0.56
N ASP A 23 -11.11 -1.46 -0.17
CA ASP A 23 -12.03 -0.68 -0.98
C ASP A 23 -12.85 0.30 -0.12
N HIS A 24 -13.34 -0.16 1.03
CA HIS A 24 -14.07 0.71 1.94
C HIS A 24 -13.20 1.86 2.46
N VAL A 25 -11.93 1.60 2.81
CA VAL A 25 -11.00 2.65 3.25
C VAL A 25 -10.76 3.67 2.13
N GLY A 26 -10.52 3.22 0.90
CA GLY A 26 -10.34 4.10 -0.26
C GLY A 26 -11.58 4.94 -0.57
N ALA A 27 -12.76 4.32 -0.61
CA ALA A 27 -14.03 5.01 -0.80
C ALA A 27 -14.26 6.07 0.29
N LYS A 28 -13.98 5.75 1.55
CA LYS A 28 -14.10 6.70 2.67
C LYS A 28 -13.13 7.88 2.52
N CYS A 29 -11.89 7.64 2.07
CA CYS A 29 -10.93 8.71 1.80
C CYS A 29 -11.42 9.67 0.70
N ILE A 30 -12.03 9.13 -0.37
CA ILE A 30 -12.62 9.91 -1.46
C ILE A 30 -13.83 10.72 -0.96
N ASP A 31 -14.76 10.07 -0.24
CA ASP A 31 -15.91 10.74 0.37
C ASP A 31 -15.50 11.89 1.29
N VAL A 32 -14.54 11.65 2.19
CA VAL A 32 -14.02 12.69 3.09
C VAL A 32 -13.39 13.83 2.31
N ARG A 33 -12.76 13.55 1.16
CA ARG A 33 -12.15 14.60 0.33
C ARG A 33 -13.20 15.43 -0.40
N ILE A 34 -14.27 14.81 -0.90
CA ILE A 34 -15.36 15.48 -1.61
C ILE A 34 -16.20 16.32 -0.65
N PHE A 35 -16.54 15.79 0.53
CA PHE A 35 -17.44 16.45 1.48
C PHE A 35 -16.71 17.29 2.54
N ARG A 36 -15.39 17.47 2.43
CA ARG A 36 -14.61 18.27 3.38
C ARG A 36 -15.08 19.73 3.38
N GLY A 37 -15.61 20.18 4.52
CA GLY A 37 -16.12 21.55 4.69
C GLY A 37 -17.63 21.70 4.48
N THR A 38 -18.36 20.61 4.22
CA THR A 38 -19.83 20.64 4.06
C THR A 38 -20.52 19.97 5.26
N SER A 39 -21.62 20.54 5.76
CA SER A 39 -22.43 19.96 6.87
C SER A 39 -23.06 18.59 6.53
N ARG A 40 -23.08 18.24 5.23
CA ARG A 40 -23.64 17.01 4.66
C ARG A 40 -22.89 15.72 5.06
N MET A 41 -21.71 15.83 5.67
CA MET A 41 -20.85 14.67 5.97
C MET A 41 -21.43 13.74 7.05
N ASN A 42 -22.36 14.22 7.88
CA ASN A 42 -23.01 13.43 8.93
C ASN A 42 -24.54 13.40 8.80
N GLU A 43 -25.08 14.00 7.73
CA GLU A 43 -26.51 14.04 7.47
C GLU A 43 -26.89 12.88 6.54
N ARG A 44 -27.97 12.16 6.86
CA ARG A 44 -28.53 11.09 6.02
C ARG A 44 -29.25 11.68 4.81
N SER A 45 -28.51 12.37 3.96
CA SER A 45 -28.99 12.92 2.71
C SER A 45 -28.86 11.87 1.59
N LEU A 46 -29.81 11.86 0.66
CA LEU A 46 -29.74 11.02 -0.55
C LEU A 46 -28.46 11.27 -1.36
N VAL A 47 -27.87 12.46 -1.25
CA VAL A 47 -26.59 12.82 -1.87
C VAL A 47 -25.43 12.03 -1.24
N SER A 48 -25.40 11.87 0.08
CA SER A 48 -24.36 11.10 0.78
C SER A 48 -24.42 9.61 0.42
N TYR A 49 -25.62 9.02 0.41
CA TYR A 49 -25.81 7.64 -0.04
C TYR A 49 -25.52 7.46 -1.53
N GLY A 50 -25.96 8.40 -2.38
CA GLY A 50 -25.72 8.35 -3.82
C GLY A 50 -24.24 8.42 -4.18
N THR A 51 -23.47 9.30 -3.53
CA THR A 51 -22.03 9.38 -3.72
C THR A 51 -21.33 8.10 -3.29
N TRP A 52 -21.72 7.51 -2.16
CA TRP A 52 -21.14 6.25 -1.68
C TRP A 52 -21.42 5.06 -2.62
N VAL A 53 -22.67 4.94 -3.08
CA VAL A 53 -23.10 3.91 -4.06
C VAL A 53 -22.47 4.14 -5.43
N LEU A 54 -22.02 5.35 -5.76
CA LEU A 54 -21.31 5.64 -7.01
C LEU A 54 -19.81 5.34 -6.93
N ILE A 55 -19.14 5.73 -5.84
CA ILE A 55 -17.68 5.58 -5.68
C ILE A 55 -17.29 4.09 -5.59
N THR A 56 -18.05 3.31 -4.81
CA THR A 56 -17.77 1.90 -4.56
C THR A 56 -17.69 1.04 -5.84
N PRO A 57 -18.71 1.01 -6.73
CA PRO A 57 -18.65 0.23 -7.96
C PRO A 57 -17.62 0.75 -8.97
N ILE A 58 -17.35 2.07 -9.00
CA ILE A 58 -16.29 2.62 -9.86
C ILE A 58 -14.93 2.06 -9.43
N MET A 59 -14.65 2.06 -8.14
CA MET A 59 -13.37 1.57 -7.62
C MET A 59 -13.23 0.05 -7.82
N TRP A 60 -14.31 -0.71 -7.62
CA TRP A 60 -14.38 -2.13 -7.96
C TRP A 60 -14.18 -2.41 -9.46
N THR A 61 -14.73 -1.57 -10.32
CA THR A 61 -14.55 -1.71 -11.79
C THR A 61 -13.09 -1.51 -12.17
N ILE A 62 -12.41 -0.51 -11.60
CA ILE A 62 -10.99 -0.28 -11.82
C ILE A 62 -10.17 -1.49 -11.32
N ALA A 63 -10.49 -2.02 -10.14
CA ALA A 63 -9.83 -3.22 -9.61
C ALA A 63 -10.01 -4.44 -10.51
N TRP A 64 -11.21 -4.64 -11.06
CA TRP A 64 -11.50 -5.73 -12.00
C TRP A 64 -10.71 -5.59 -13.31
N ILE A 65 -10.65 -4.38 -13.88
CA ILE A 65 -9.84 -4.11 -15.09
C ILE A 65 -8.37 -4.45 -14.84
N THR A 66 -7.81 -4.04 -13.70
CA THR A 66 -6.44 -4.37 -13.32
C THR A 66 -6.24 -5.87 -13.16
N ALA A 67 -7.22 -6.58 -12.58
CA ALA A 67 -7.15 -8.04 -12.42
C ALA A 67 -7.13 -8.78 -13.76
N GLU A 68 -7.91 -8.35 -14.76
CA GLU A 68 -7.90 -8.93 -16.12
C GLU A 68 -6.63 -8.61 -16.90
N ALA A 69 -5.98 -7.48 -16.58
CA ALA A 69 -4.74 -7.07 -17.25
C ALA A 69 -3.50 -7.90 -16.84
N ILE A 70 -3.55 -8.62 -15.71
CA ILE A 70 -2.40 -9.33 -15.15
C ILE A 70 -2.48 -10.84 -15.50
N PRO A 71 -1.65 -11.34 -16.44
CA PRO A 71 -1.68 -12.75 -16.85
C PRO A 71 -1.09 -13.71 -15.80
N ALA A 72 -0.23 -13.22 -14.88
CA ALA A 72 0.39 -14.03 -13.84
C ALA A 72 0.39 -13.30 -12.47
N PHE A 73 -0.62 -13.56 -11.65
CA PHE A 73 -0.78 -12.91 -10.34
C PHE A 73 0.33 -13.26 -9.33
N ASN A 74 0.94 -14.44 -9.44
CA ASN A 74 1.96 -14.89 -8.50
C ASN A 74 3.23 -14.02 -8.54
N ASP A 75 3.68 -13.65 -9.74
CA ASP A 75 4.86 -12.81 -9.91
C ASP A 75 4.65 -11.41 -9.31
N LEU A 76 3.45 -10.85 -9.50
CA LEU A 76 3.07 -9.58 -8.89
C LEU A 76 3.06 -9.64 -7.36
N LEU A 77 2.49 -10.71 -6.78
CA LEU A 77 2.47 -10.89 -5.33
C LEU A 77 3.88 -10.99 -4.75
N VAL A 78 4.77 -11.75 -5.38
CA VAL A 78 6.16 -11.90 -4.94
C VAL A 78 6.89 -10.57 -5.06
N LEU A 79 6.69 -9.82 -6.14
CA LEU A 79 7.28 -8.49 -6.33
C LEU A 79 6.80 -7.49 -5.25
N LEU A 80 5.49 -7.41 -5.01
CA LEU A 80 4.91 -6.53 -3.98
C LEU A 80 5.41 -6.91 -2.58
N ALA A 81 5.43 -8.21 -2.25
CA ALA A 81 5.92 -8.69 -0.97
C ALA A 81 7.42 -8.37 -0.77
N ALA A 82 8.24 -8.55 -1.80
CA ALA A 82 9.67 -8.24 -1.76
C ALA A 82 9.92 -6.73 -1.65
N ALA A 83 9.18 -5.90 -2.39
CA ALA A 83 9.27 -4.44 -2.30
C ALA A 83 8.86 -3.93 -0.92
N PHE A 84 7.74 -4.42 -0.38
CA PHE A 84 7.26 -4.06 0.96
C PHE A 84 8.26 -4.49 2.05
N CYS A 85 8.75 -5.74 1.98
CA CYS A 85 9.73 -6.26 2.93
C CYS A 85 11.04 -5.45 2.87
N SER A 86 11.54 -5.16 1.66
CA SER A 86 12.73 -4.32 1.47
C SER A 86 12.57 -2.93 2.08
N TRP A 87 11.42 -2.28 1.88
CA TRP A 87 11.14 -0.97 2.46
C TRP A 87 11.08 -0.99 3.99
N PHE A 88 10.45 -2.00 4.57
CA PHE A 88 10.36 -2.13 6.03
C PHE A 88 11.70 -2.49 6.67
N THR A 89 12.46 -3.41 6.07
CA THR A 89 13.74 -3.86 6.63
C THR A 89 14.84 -2.82 6.43
N PHE A 90 15.00 -2.28 5.23
CA PHE A 90 16.14 -1.42 4.88
C PHE A 90 15.77 0.06 4.80
N GLY A 91 14.56 0.38 4.31
CA GLY A 91 14.09 1.76 4.20
C GLY A 91 13.91 2.42 5.56
N LEU A 92 13.18 1.77 6.48
CA LEU A 92 13.00 2.29 7.84
C LEU A 92 14.30 2.30 8.63
N GLU A 93 15.09 1.23 8.58
CA GLU A 93 16.39 1.16 9.27
C GLU A 93 17.32 2.30 8.82
N GLY A 94 17.44 2.54 7.50
CA GLY A 94 18.25 3.62 6.96
C GLY A 94 17.78 5.00 7.42
N LEU A 95 16.46 5.23 7.45
CA LEU A 95 15.86 6.48 7.95
C LEU A 95 16.12 6.69 9.45
N PHE A 96 15.98 5.63 10.25
CA PHE A 96 16.25 5.66 11.69
C PHE A 96 17.74 5.90 11.97
N CYS A 97 18.65 5.25 11.25
CA CYS A 97 20.09 5.46 11.40
C CYS A 97 20.47 6.93 11.12
N LEU A 98 19.89 7.51 10.08
CA LEU A 98 20.16 8.89 9.67
C LEU A 98 19.55 9.91 10.66
N HIS A 99 18.38 9.61 11.23
CA HIS A 99 17.76 10.42 12.27
C HIS A 99 18.52 10.35 13.60
N LEU A 100 18.92 9.16 14.05
CA LEU A 100 19.61 8.95 15.32
C LEU A 100 21.03 9.52 15.32
N ASN A 101 21.68 9.57 14.14
CA ASN A 101 23.04 10.09 14.00
C ASN A 101 23.07 11.60 13.67
N LYS A 102 21.93 12.32 13.63
CA LYS A 102 21.85 13.78 13.45
C LYS A 102 22.70 14.49 14.52
N GLY A 103 23.90 14.93 14.13
CA GLY A 103 24.87 15.63 14.99
C GLY A 103 26.22 14.93 15.17
N LYS A 104 26.37 13.65 14.79
CA LYS A 104 27.66 12.91 14.83
C LYS A 104 28.04 12.27 13.48
N LEU A 105 27.43 12.74 12.40
CA LEU A 105 27.57 12.21 11.02
C LEU A 105 29.03 12.14 10.54
N PHE A 106 29.88 13.07 10.99
CA PHE A 106 31.29 13.20 10.57
C PHE A 106 32.33 13.03 11.69
N SER A 107 31.94 12.50 12.86
CA SER A 107 32.85 12.46 14.01
C SER A 107 33.92 11.34 13.94
N THR A 108 33.74 10.34 13.07
CA THR A 108 34.64 9.18 12.94
C THR A 108 34.51 8.60 11.53
N GLN A 109 35.60 8.18 10.88
CA GLN A 109 35.59 7.60 9.52
C GLN A 109 34.61 6.43 9.36
N THR A 110 34.48 5.58 10.38
CA THR A 110 33.49 4.48 10.41
C THR A 110 32.04 4.97 10.43
N LYS A 111 31.75 6.09 11.10
CA LYS A 111 30.38 6.68 11.12
C LYS A 111 30.03 7.41 9.83
N SER A 112 31.02 8.02 9.18
CA SER A 112 30.84 8.60 7.84
C SER A 112 30.59 7.52 6.79
N ALA A 113 31.34 6.41 6.82
CA ALA A 113 31.13 5.27 5.93
C ALA A 113 29.75 4.62 6.15
N LEU A 114 29.32 4.47 7.40
CA LEU A 114 27.99 3.92 7.75
C LEU A 114 26.84 4.81 7.24
N THR A 115 27.03 6.14 7.25
CA THR A 115 26.03 7.10 6.76
C THR A 115 25.91 7.04 5.24
N VAL A 116 27.03 6.93 4.52
CA VAL A 116 27.04 6.78 3.05
C VAL A 116 26.40 5.46 2.63
N LEU A 117 26.71 4.36 3.31
CA LEU A 117 26.10 3.05 3.05
C LEU A 117 24.58 3.10 3.23
N ASN A 118 24.09 3.68 4.34
CA ASN A 118 22.66 3.82 4.59
C ASN A 118 21.94 4.71 3.56
N ILE A 119 22.59 5.76 3.06
CA ILE A 119 22.04 6.60 1.99
C ILE A 119 21.95 5.84 0.66
N ILE A 120 22.97 5.04 0.33
CA ILE A 120 22.96 4.19 -0.87
C ILE A 120 21.84 3.15 -0.79
N VAL A 121 21.71 2.48 0.36
CA VAL A 121 20.65 1.49 0.59
C VAL A 121 19.27 2.13 0.52
N LEU A 122 19.07 3.31 1.11
CA LEU A 122 17.84 4.09 0.96
C LEU A 122 17.56 4.46 -0.49
N GLY A 123 18.58 4.84 -1.26
CA GLY A 123 18.47 5.13 -2.68
C GLY A 123 18.02 3.91 -3.49
N ILE A 124 18.61 2.74 -3.22
CA ILE A 124 18.22 1.48 -3.87
C ILE A 124 16.77 1.12 -3.51
N CYS A 125 16.37 1.24 -2.24
CA CYS A 125 14.98 0.99 -1.81
C CYS A 125 13.97 1.96 -2.43
N LEU A 126 14.35 3.22 -2.66
CA LEU A 126 13.51 4.20 -3.37
C LEU A 126 13.34 3.84 -4.83
N VAL A 127 14.41 3.39 -5.50
CA VAL A 127 14.35 2.96 -6.90
C VAL A 127 13.50 1.70 -7.07
N THR A 128 13.63 0.72 -6.17
CA THR A 128 12.81 -0.49 -6.22
C THR A 128 11.33 -0.19 -5.96
N LEU A 129 11.02 0.75 -5.06
CA LEU A 129 9.65 1.22 -4.84
C LEU A 129 9.09 1.93 -6.09
N ALA A 130 9.89 2.79 -6.73
CA ALA A 130 9.49 3.51 -7.93
C ALA A 130 9.28 2.59 -9.15
N ALA A 131 10.02 1.47 -9.22
CA ALA A 131 9.84 0.47 -10.27
C ALA A 131 8.65 -0.46 -10.02
N ALA A 132 8.13 -0.51 -8.79
CA ALA A 132 6.99 -1.34 -8.39
C ALA A 132 5.63 -0.61 -8.43
N LEU A 133 5.65 0.73 -8.59
CA LEU A 133 4.50 1.63 -8.73
C LEU A 133 4.17 1.89 -10.20
#